data_AF-A0A430B5R2-F1
#
_entry.id   AF-A0A430B5R2-F1
#
_cell.length_a   1.000
_cell.length_b   1.000
_cell.length_c   1.000
_cell.angle_alpha   90.00
_cell.angle_beta   90.00
_cell.angle_gamma   90.00
#
_symmetry.space_group_name_H-M   'P 1'
#
loop_
_entity.id
_entity.type
_entity.pdbx_description
1 polymer ?
#
loop_
_entity_poly.entity_id
_entity_poly.type
_entity_poly.pdbx_seq_one_letter_code
_entity_poly.pdbx_strand_id
1 'polypeptide(L)'
;MDRQTFRDFANRRILQTTLEITGQTYPNMPIQFPPYCCLVFGEDEITIYKIVPLTNTKKSKKIYDVIAYRDIEEIEISPVKKLSFVIIALGTRLNLDLIISLSDGTILHFECEDMVMLPQLSSLLSMLQVPFKDPFDLVEVFEKSTSDRAAYDYLEENLEKIAEQKNIKLLRLTQMED
;
A
#
# COMPACT_ATOMS: atom_id res chain seq x y z
N MET A 1 -17.80 0.81 -13.77
CA MET A 1 -16.44 0.91 -14.32
C MET A 1 -16.04 -0.49 -14.67
N ASP A 2 -15.80 -0.74 -15.94
CA ASP A 2 -15.17 -1.99 -16.42
C ASP A 2 -13.66 -1.98 -16.13
N ARG A 3 -13.01 -3.12 -16.40
CA ARG A 3 -11.58 -3.36 -16.16
C ARG A 3 -10.68 -2.37 -16.86
N GLN A 4 -10.92 -2.09 -18.14
CA GLN A 4 -10.05 -1.20 -18.93
C GLN A 4 -10.12 0.22 -18.38
N THR A 5 -11.34 0.71 -18.13
CA THR A 5 -11.55 2.03 -17.56
C THR A 5 -10.91 2.15 -16.17
N PHE A 6 -10.96 1.08 -15.35
CA PHE A 6 -10.25 1.05 -14.07
C PHE A 6 -8.74 1.15 -14.24
N ARG A 7 -8.15 0.34 -15.13
CA ARG A 7 -6.70 0.35 -15.40
C ARG A 7 -6.22 1.72 -15.91
N ASP A 8 -6.95 2.32 -16.84
CA ASP A 8 -6.63 3.65 -17.37
C ASP A 8 -6.70 4.74 -16.29
N PHE A 9 -7.65 4.61 -15.36
CA PHE A 9 -7.78 5.49 -14.20
C PHE A 9 -6.65 5.27 -13.18
N ALA A 10 -6.34 4.02 -12.87
CA ALA A 10 -5.35 3.62 -11.87
C ALA A 10 -3.92 3.94 -12.32
N ASN A 11 -3.58 3.76 -13.60
CA ASN A 11 -2.24 3.99 -14.14
C ASN A 11 -1.79 5.48 -14.11
N ARG A 12 -2.65 6.40 -13.66
CA ARG A 12 -2.36 7.84 -13.59
C ARG A 12 -2.30 8.37 -12.18
N ARG A 13 -2.54 7.53 -11.16
CA ARG A 13 -2.80 7.96 -9.79
C ARG A 13 -2.34 6.91 -8.79
N ILE A 14 -2.13 7.35 -7.55
CA ILE A 14 -1.99 6.46 -6.41
C ILE A 14 -3.38 6.29 -5.78
N LEU A 15 -3.88 5.06 -5.72
CA LEU A 15 -5.24 4.78 -5.26
C LEU A 15 -5.25 4.46 -3.76
N GLN A 16 -6.00 5.24 -2.97
CA GLN A 16 -6.26 4.87 -1.57
C GLN A 16 -6.95 3.50 -1.52
N THR A 17 -6.42 2.57 -0.74
CA THR A 17 -6.90 1.19 -0.69
C THR A 17 -6.88 0.63 0.72
N THR A 18 -7.72 -0.37 0.94
CA THR A 18 -7.50 -1.36 2.00
C THR A 18 -6.80 -2.59 1.42
N LEU A 19 -6.06 -3.31 2.24
CA LEU A 19 -5.44 -4.59 1.88
C LEU A 19 -6.07 -5.70 2.72
N GLU A 20 -6.41 -6.83 2.12
CA GLU A 20 -6.87 -8.02 2.82
C GLU A 20 -5.89 -9.17 2.58
N ILE A 21 -5.24 -9.60 3.66
CA ILE A 21 -4.17 -10.60 3.65
C ILE A 21 -4.58 -11.69 4.64
N THR A 22 -4.68 -12.93 4.14
CA THR A 22 -5.16 -14.11 4.89
C THR A 22 -6.42 -13.84 5.73
N GLY A 23 -7.38 -13.11 5.16
CA GLY A 23 -8.67 -12.78 5.79
C GLY A 23 -8.66 -11.61 6.78
N GLN A 24 -7.51 -10.99 7.05
CA GLN A 24 -7.42 -9.77 7.86
C GLN A 24 -7.37 -8.53 6.96
N THR A 25 -8.21 -7.54 7.24
CA THR A 25 -8.25 -6.27 6.51
C THR A 25 -7.43 -5.20 7.21
N TYR A 26 -6.64 -4.48 6.43
CA TYR A 26 -5.81 -3.37 6.83
C TYR A 26 -6.19 -2.09 6.08
N PRO A 27 -6.11 -0.93 6.73
CA PRO A 27 -5.84 -0.76 8.17
C PRO A 27 -6.93 -1.39 9.05
N ASN A 28 -6.53 -1.86 10.22
CA ASN A 28 -7.44 -2.41 11.23
C ASN A 28 -8.04 -1.32 12.14
N MET A 29 -7.64 -0.06 11.92
CA MET A 29 -8.10 1.13 12.61
C MET A 29 -8.90 2.05 11.66
N PRO A 30 -9.69 3.00 12.18
CA PRO A 30 -10.37 3.99 11.36
C PRO A 30 -9.39 4.78 10.48
N ILE A 31 -9.74 4.89 9.20
CA ILE A 31 -9.00 5.64 8.18
C ILE A 31 -9.40 7.10 8.12
N GLN A 32 -8.46 7.94 7.70
CA GLN A 32 -8.71 9.35 7.45
C GLN A 32 -9.40 9.57 6.09
N PHE A 33 -9.03 8.78 5.08
CA PHE A 33 -9.54 8.92 3.71
C PHE A 33 -10.32 7.67 3.29
N PRO A 34 -11.48 7.84 2.63
CA PRO A 34 -12.23 6.70 2.13
C PRO A 34 -11.43 5.97 1.04
N PRO A 35 -11.32 4.64 1.10
CA PRO A 35 -10.54 3.86 0.17
C PRO A 35 -11.36 3.69 -1.12
N TYR A 36 -10.67 3.77 -2.25
CA TYR A 36 -11.26 3.60 -3.57
C TYR A 36 -11.58 2.12 -3.87
N CYS A 37 -10.69 1.23 -3.42
CA CYS A 37 -10.76 -0.20 -3.64
C CYS A 37 -10.21 -1.01 -2.45
N CYS A 38 -10.45 -2.31 -2.47
CA CYS A 38 -9.83 -3.29 -1.57
C CYS A 38 -9.04 -4.28 -2.42
N LEU A 39 -7.76 -4.48 -2.09
CA LEU A 39 -6.92 -5.54 -2.68
C LEU A 39 -7.01 -6.76 -1.78
N VAL A 40 -7.48 -7.89 -2.31
CA VAL A 40 -7.53 -9.16 -1.59
C VAL A 40 -6.48 -10.08 -2.18
N PHE A 41 -5.51 -10.48 -1.36
CA PHE A 41 -4.47 -11.43 -1.73
C PHE A 41 -4.99 -12.85 -1.53
N GLY A 42 -5.30 -13.52 -2.64
CA GLY A 42 -5.76 -14.90 -2.68
C GLY A 42 -4.61 -15.90 -2.85
N GLU A 43 -4.96 -17.14 -3.19
CA GLU A 43 -3.98 -18.21 -3.42
C GLU A 43 -3.27 -18.05 -4.78
N ASP A 44 -3.99 -17.67 -5.84
CA ASP A 44 -3.46 -17.60 -7.21
C ASP A 44 -3.42 -16.19 -7.80
N GLU A 45 -4.09 -15.23 -7.15
CA GLU A 45 -4.33 -13.90 -7.69
C GLU A 45 -4.56 -12.84 -6.62
N ILE A 46 -4.36 -11.59 -7.01
CA ILE A 46 -4.83 -10.41 -6.30
C ILE A 46 -6.14 -9.96 -6.94
N THR A 47 -7.23 -9.98 -6.18
CA THR A 47 -8.52 -9.46 -6.64
C THR A 47 -8.73 -8.03 -6.13
N ILE A 48 -9.06 -7.11 -7.03
CA ILE A 48 -9.34 -5.72 -6.70
C ILE A 48 -10.86 -5.52 -6.64
N TYR A 49 -11.40 -5.40 -5.43
CA TYR A 49 -12.82 -5.17 -5.19
C TYR A 49 -13.16 -3.69 -5.14
N LYS A 50 -14.36 -3.37 -5.64
CA LYS A 50 -15.00 -2.08 -5.36
C LYS A 50 -15.44 -2.01 -3.90
N ILE A 51 -15.15 -0.88 -3.25
CA ILE A 51 -15.64 -0.56 -1.91
C ILE A 51 -16.93 0.28 -1.95
N VAL A 52 -17.75 0.17 -0.91
CA VAL A 52 -18.82 1.13 -0.59
C VAL A 52 -18.20 2.29 0.22
N PRO A 53 -18.10 3.52 -0.32
CA PRO A 53 -17.41 4.62 0.36
C PRO A 53 -17.94 4.94 1.77
N LEU A 54 -19.24 4.73 2.01
CA LEU A 54 -19.88 5.03 3.30
C LEU A 54 -19.63 4.00 4.40
N THR A 55 -19.28 2.76 4.04
CA THR A 55 -19.19 1.65 5.01
C THR A 55 -17.83 0.95 4.95
N ASN A 56 -16.95 1.39 4.04
CA ASN A 56 -15.66 0.76 3.73
C ASN A 56 -15.73 -0.76 3.51
N THR A 57 -16.93 -1.27 3.20
CA THR A 57 -17.15 -2.70 3.02
C THR A 57 -16.97 -3.05 1.55
N LYS A 58 -16.22 -4.13 1.29
CA LYS A 58 -16.05 -4.67 -0.07
C LYS A 58 -17.40 -5.12 -0.63
N LYS A 59 -17.70 -4.73 -1.87
CA LYS A 59 -18.82 -5.33 -2.62
C LYS A 59 -18.30 -6.59 -3.29
N SER A 60 -18.44 -7.73 -2.60
CA SER A 60 -17.96 -9.05 -3.08
C SER A 60 -18.39 -9.44 -4.50
N LYS A 61 -19.45 -8.83 -5.05
CA LYS A 61 -19.92 -9.05 -6.43
C LYS A 61 -19.44 -8.02 -7.46
N LYS A 62 -18.64 -7.02 -7.07
CA LYS A 62 -18.17 -5.96 -7.97
C LYS A 62 -16.65 -5.85 -7.92
N ILE A 63 -16.02 -6.56 -8.85
CA ILE A 63 -14.56 -6.59 -9.06
C ILE A 63 -14.21 -5.53 -10.09
N TYR A 64 -13.17 -4.75 -9.82
CA TYR A 64 -12.56 -3.83 -10.78
C TYR A 64 -11.55 -4.56 -11.68
N ASP A 65 -10.70 -5.39 -11.07
CA ASP A 65 -9.70 -6.17 -11.80
C ASP A 65 -9.28 -7.42 -11.01
N VAL A 66 -8.65 -8.36 -11.72
CA VAL A 66 -8.00 -9.55 -11.18
C VAL A 66 -6.60 -9.63 -11.79
N ILE A 67 -5.60 -9.79 -10.93
CA ILE A 67 -4.20 -9.84 -11.31
C ILE A 67 -3.65 -11.19 -10.88
N ALA A 68 -3.40 -12.09 -11.83
CA ALA A 68 -2.77 -13.37 -11.52
C ALA A 68 -1.29 -13.16 -11.13
N TYR A 69 -0.79 -13.89 -10.15
CA TYR A 69 0.60 -13.73 -9.69
C TYR A 69 1.63 -13.96 -10.81
N ARG A 70 1.34 -14.86 -11.75
CA ARG A 70 2.19 -15.13 -12.92
C ARG A 70 2.36 -13.93 -13.88
N ASP A 71 1.45 -12.96 -13.83
CA ASP A 71 1.48 -11.78 -14.70
C ASP A 71 2.24 -10.61 -14.02
N ILE A 72 2.64 -10.77 -12.75
CA ILE A 72 3.37 -9.78 -11.97
C ILE A 72 4.87 -9.96 -12.21
N GLU A 73 5.52 -8.91 -12.71
CA GLU A 73 6.98 -8.85 -12.78
C GLU A 73 7.57 -8.60 -11.40
N GLU A 74 6.96 -7.69 -10.64
CA GLU A 74 7.45 -7.29 -9.33
C GLU A 74 6.39 -6.55 -8.51
N ILE A 75 6.46 -6.73 -7.19
CA ILE A 75 5.78 -5.88 -6.21
C ILE A 75 6.85 -5.10 -5.41
N GLU A 76 6.79 -3.78 -5.45
CA GLU A 76 7.63 -2.90 -4.64
C GLU A 76 6.80 -2.23 -3.55
N ILE A 77 7.39 -2.09 -2.36
CA ILE A 77 6.83 -1.28 -1.27
C ILE A 77 7.68 -0.05 -1.02
N SER A 78 7.03 1.09 -0.81
CA SER A 78 7.70 2.33 -0.47
C SER A 78 6.87 3.13 0.55
N PRO A 79 7.50 3.85 1.49
CA PRO A 79 6.77 4.74 2.36
C PRO A 79 6.40 6.03 1.62
N VAL A 80 5.19 6.53 1.89
CA VAL A 80 4.70 7.83 1.45
C VAL A 80 4.59 8.74 2.65
N LYS A 81 5.37 9.82 2.65
CA LYS A 81 5.30 10.84 3.70
C LYS A 81 4.25 11.87 3.34
N LYS A 82 3.18 11.92 4.13
CA LYS A 82 2.10 12.91 4.02
C LYS A 82 2.17 13.91 5.16
N LEU A 83 1.90 15.17 4.85
CA LEU A 83 1.62 16.17 5.89
C LEU A 83 0.21 15.93 6.43
N SER A 84 0.04 16.00 7.75
CA SER A 84 -1.28 15.98 8.36
C SER A 84 -1.45 17.18 9.27
N PHE A 85 -2.55 17.91 9.12
CA PHE A 85 -2.95 18.94 10.04
C PHE A 85 -3.68 18.30 11.22
N VAL A 86 -3.08 18.39 12.40
CA VAL A 86 -3.82 18.33 13.66
C VAL A 86 -3.94 19.78 14.13
N ILE A 87 -5.10 20.17 14.67
CA ILE A 87 -5.62 21.54 14.91
C ILE A 87 -4.58 22.57 15.47
N ILE A 88 -3.43 22.13 16.00
CA ILE A 88 -2.40 22.98 16.63
C ILE A 88 -0.95 22.62 16.21
N ALA A 89 -0.71 21.60 15.38
CA ALA A 89 0.65 21.22 14.95
C ALA A 89 0.67 20.49 13.59
N LEU A 90 1.73 20.75 12.82
CA LEU A 90 2.08 19.96 11.64
C LEU A 90 2.58 18.59 12.11
N GLY A 91 1.79 17.55 11.86
CA GLY A 91 2.22 16.17 11.99
C GLY A 91 2.62 15.59 10.63
N THR A 92 3.40 14.53 10.65
CA THR A 92 3.60 13.67 9.47
C THR A 92 2.84 12.38 9.63
N ARG A 93 2.44 11.78 8.52
CA ARG A 93 1.93 10.42 8.46
C ARG A 93 2.72 9.65 7.44
N LEU A 94 2.95 8.39 7.73
CA LEU A 94 3.60 7.46 6.82
C LEU A 94 2.57 6.43 6.39
N ASN A 95 2.33 6.40 5.09
CA ASN A 95 1.47 5.43 4.45
C ASN A 95 2.32 4.48 3.60
N LEU A 96 1.80 3.30 3.30
CA LEU A 96 2.39 2.37 2.35
C LEU A 96 1.99 2.77 0.93
N ASP A 97 2.92 2.89 0.00
CA ASP A 97 2.66 2.73 -1.44
C ASP A 97 3.07 1.32 -1.86
N LEU A 98 2.11 0.57 -2.35
CA LEU A 98 2.28 -0.76 -2.94
C LEU A 98 2.23 -0.61 -4.46
N ILE A 99 3.35 -0.87 -5.11
CA ILE A 99 3.55 -0.70 -6.54
C ILE A 99 3.58 -2.07 -7.19
N ILE A 100 2.62 -2.35 -8.06
CA ILE A 100 2.53 -3.62 -8.79
C ILE A 100 2.90 -3.37 -10.25
N SER A 101 4.03 -3.95 -10.68
CA SER A 101 4.49 -3.93 -12.07
C SER A 101 4.10 -5.22 -12.77
N LEU A 102 3.38 -5.11 -13.89
CA LEU A 102 2.89 -6.24 -14.67
C LEU A 102 3.72 -6.48 -15.93
N SER A 103 3.69 -7.72 -16.42
CA SER A 103 4.45 -8.15 -17.62
C SER A 103 4.05 -7.45 -18.92
N ASP A 104 2.89 -6.78 -18.92
CA ASP A 104 2.41 -5.97 -20.05
C ASP A 104 2.90 -4.50 -19.99
N GLY A 105 3.74 -4.16 -19.00
CA GLY A 105 4.26 -2.82 -18.76
C GLY A 105 3.32 -1.91 -17.95
N THR A 106 2.16 -2.41 -17.51
CA THR A 106 1.26 -1.66 -16.62
C THR A 106 1.87 -1.54 -15.23
N ILE A 107 1.81 -0.33 -14.64
CA ILE A 107 2.23 -0.07 -13.26
C ILE A 107 1.02 0.46 -12.49
N LEU A 108 0.71 -0.16 -11.36
CA LEU A 108 -0.42 0.23 -10.51
C LEU A 108 0.08 0.59 -9.11
N HIS A 109 -0.30 1.77 -8.63
CA HIS A 109 0.06 2.27 -7.30
C HIS A 109 -1.15 2.24 -6.37
N PHE A 110 -0.97 1.62 -5.20
CA PHE A 110 -2.00 1.47 -4.18
C PHE A 110 -1.50 1.95 -2.83
N GLU A 111 -2.14 2.98 -2.30
CA GLU A 111 -1.76 3.53 -1.00
C GLU A 111 -2.62 2.95 0.13
N CYS A 112 -1.97 2.40 1.15
CA CYS A 112 -2.63 1.96 2.38
C CYS A 112 -2.20 2.86 3.55
N GLU A 113 -3.14 3.31 4.38
CA GLU A 113 -2.86 4.15 5.57
C GLU A 113 -2.14 3.41 6.72
N ASP A 114 -1.63 2.21 6.44
CA ASP A 114 -0.98 1.36 7.41
C ASP A 114 0.12 0.52 6.75
N MET A 115 1.13 0.16 7.53
CA MET A 115 2.31 -0.62 7.16
C MET A 115 2.54 -1.81 8.11
N VAL A 116 1.73 -1.99 9.17
CA VAL A 116 1.93 -3.11 10.11
C VAL A 116 1.78 -4.49 9.47
N MET A 117 1.12 -4.55 8.31
CA MET A 117 0.93 -5.79 7.56
C MET A 117 2.18 -6.26 6.80
N LEU A 118 3.25 -5.44 6.74
CA LEU A 118 4.40 -5.70 5.88
C LEU A 118 5.09 -7.06 6.14
N PRO A 119 5.34 -7.51 7.39
CA PRO A 119 5.92 -8.83 7.63
C PRO A 119 5.04 -9.97 7.07
N GLN A 120 3.73 -9.86 7.25
CA GLN A 120 2.77 -10.86 6.74
C GLN A 120 2.69 -10.83 5.22
N LEU A 121 2.66 -9.64 4.61
CA LEU A 121 2.65 -9.47 3.16
C LEU A 121 3.92 -10.07 2.53
N SER A 122 5.09 -9.75 3.07
CA SER A 122 6.38 -10.26 2.60
C SER A 122 6.43 -11.79 2.65
N SER A 123 5.99 -12.38 3.77
CA SER A 123 5.92 -13.84 3.93
C SER A 123 5.00 -14.50 2.89
N LEU A 124 3.82 -13.91 2.65
CA LEU A 124 2.88 -14.40 1.63
C LEU A 124 3.47 -14.33 0.22
N LEU A 125 4.04 -13.20 -0.17
CA LEU A 125 4.63 -13.03 -1.51
C LEU A 125 5.82 -13.95 -1.73
N SER A 126 6.64 -14.16 -0.69
CA SER A 126 7.75 -15.13 -0.72
C SER A 126 7.25 -16.57 -0.93
N MET A 127 6.19 -16.99 -0.22
CA MET A 127 5.56 -18.30 -0.39
C MET A 127 5.05 -18.51 -1.82
N LEU A 128 4.46 -17.47 -2.40
CA LEU A 128 3.92 -17.46 -3.75
C LEU A 128 4.97 -17.23 -4.85
N GLN A 129 6.24 -17.07 -4.46
CA GLN A 129 7.37 -16.79 -5.36
C GLN A 129 7.17 -15.52 -6.21
N VAL A 130 6.45 -14.54 -5.68
CA VAL A 130 6.27 -13.24 -6.32
C VAL A 130 7.50 -12.38 -6.03
N PRO A 131 8.19 -11.83 -7.05
CA PRO A 131 9.33 -10.94 -6.83
C PRO A 131 8.91 -9.72 -6.02
N PHE A 132 9.66 -9.44 -4.94
CA PHE A 132 9.32 -8.43 -3.96
C PHE A 132 10.51 -7.51 -3.67
N LYS A 133 10.30 -6.20 -3.74
CA LYS A 133 11.28 -5.17 -3.42
C LYS A 133 10.87 -4.34 -2.22
N ASP A 134 11.82 -4.23 -1.29
CA ASP A 134 11.72 -3.36 -0.11
C ASP A 134 12.95 -2.45 -0.02
N PRO A 135 12.99 -1.37 -0.83
CA PRO A 135 14.12 -0.44 -0.87
C PRO A 135 14.47 0.19 0.48
N PHE A 136 13.50 0.33 1.37
CA PHE A 136 13.66 1.02 2.65
C PHE A 136 13.84 0.06 3.85
N ASP A 137 13.96 -1.25 3.60
CA ASP A 137 13.97 -2.30 4.62
C ASP A 137 12.79 -2.18 5.62
N LEU A 138 11.62 -1.75 5.13
CA LEU A 138 10.43 -1.57 5.96
C LEU A 138 10.01 -2.86 6.66
N VAL A 139 10.08 -4.01 5.99
CA VAL A 139 9.76 -5.31 6.58
C VAL A 139 10.66 -5.57 7.78
N GLU A 140 11.97 -5.37 7.63
CA GLU A 140 12.94 -5.56 8.71
C GLU A 140 12.68 -4.60 9.87
N VAL A 141 12.33 -3.34 9.59
CA VAL A 141 11.97 -2.36 10.62
C VAL A 141 10.76 -2.84 11.43
N PHE A 142 9.70 -3.34 10.78
CA PHE A 142 8.53 -3.84 11.48
C PHE A 142 8.79 -5.17 12.21
N GLU A 143 9.63 -6.06 11.67
CA GLU A 143 10.01 -7.32 12.32
C GLU A 143 10.88 -7.14 13.57
N LYS A 144 11.81 -6.18 13.55
CA LYS A 144 12.76 -5.94 14.65
C LYS A 144 12.25 -5.00 15.73
N SER A 145 11.18 -4.26 15.45
CA SER A 145 10.62 -3.30 16.39
C SER A 145 9.92 -3.99 17.55
N THR A 146 9.98 -3.38 18.73
CA THR A 146 9.30 -3.91 19.94
C THR A 146 7.78 -3.71 19.90
N SER A 147 7.29 -2.84 19.02
CA SER A 147 5.88 -2.60 18.74
C SER A 147 5.71 -1.85 17.42
N ASP A 148 4.49 -1.87 16.86
CA ASP A 148 4.12 -1.09 15.67
C ASP A 148 4.45 0.39 15.85
N ARG A 149 4.13 0.97 17.02
CA ARG A 149 4.43 2.38 17.31
C ARG A 149 5.93 2.68 17.24
N ALA A 150 6.76 1.79 17.78
CA ALA A 150 8.21 1.96 17.73
C ALA A 150 8.76 1.90 16.30
N ALA A 151 8.17 1.07 15.43
CA ALA A 151 8.51 1.03 14.01
C ALA A 151 8.19 2.36 13.33
N TYR A 152 6.99 2.90 13.55
CA TYR A 152 6.60 4.21 13.01
C TYR A 152 7.50 5.34 13.52
N ASP A 153 7.77 5.40 14.84
CA ASP A 153 8.63 6.42 15.44
C ASP A 153 10.06 6.35 14.84
N TYR A 154 10.61 5.15 14.67
CA TYR A 154 11.89 4.95 14.02
C TYR A 154 11.90 5.49 12.57
N LEU A 155 10.87 5.17 11.79
CA LEU A 155 10.77 5.65 10.41
C LEU A 155 10.59 7.18 10.36
N GLU A 156 9.77 7.77 11.22
CA GLU A 156 9.60 9.24 11.25
C GLU A 156 10.93 9.97 11.47
N GLU A 157 11.80 9.44 12.33
CA GLU A 157 13.11 10.01 12.65
C GLU A 157 14.21 9.75 11.61
N ASN A 158 14.14 8.61 10.91
CA ASN A 158 15.26 8.09 10.11
C ASN A 158 15.00 7.99 8.61
N LEU A 159 13.74 8.07 8.16
CA LEU A 159 13.38 7.80 6.77
C LEU A 159 14.10 8.70 5.75
N GLU A 160 14.31 9.97 6.07
CA GLU A 160 15.03 10.88 5.18
C GLU A 160 16.53 10.52 5.08
N LYS A 161 17.14 10.12 6.19
CA LYS A 161 18.53 9.66 6.21
C LYS A 161 18.68 8.36 5.44
N ILE A 162 17.74 7.43 5.58
CA ILE A 162 17.72 6.17 4.82
C ILE A 162 17.63 6.47 3.32
N ALA A 163 16.71 7.36 2.92
CA ALA A 163 16.56 7.77 1.52
C ALA A 163 17.86 8.36 0.95
N GLU A 164 18.52 9.24 1.69
CA GLU A 164 19.81 9.85 1.28
C GLU A 164 20.93 8.81 1.19
N GLN A 165 21.09 7.97 2.22
CA GLN A 165 22.16 6.96 2.30
C GLN A 165 22.07 5.93 1.18
N LYS A 166 20.85 5.51 0.85
CA LYS A 166 20.60 4.53 -0.20
C LYS A 166 20.41 5.15 -1.59
N ASN A 167 20.45 6.49 -1.69
CA ASN A 167 20.16 7.23 -2.92
C ASN A 167 18.80 6.87 -3.54
N ILE A 168 17.76 6.79 -2.70
CA ILE A 168 16.39 6.42 -3.06
C ILE A 168 15.49 7.65 -2.94
N LYS A 169 14.56 7.81 -3.89
CA LYS A 169 13.61 8.92 -3.87
C LYS A 169 12.49 8.64 -2.88
N LEU A 170 12.40 9.43 -1.81
CA LEU A 170 11.25 9.41 -0.91
C LEU A 170 10.07 10.18 -1.52
N LEU A 171 8.92 9.52 -1.69
CA LEU A 171 7.70 10.18 -2.13
C LEU A 171 7.13 11.05 -0.99
N ARG A 172 6.94 12.33 -1.29
CA ARG A 172 6.32 13.31 -0.38
C ARG A 172 5.08 13.87 -1.08
N LEU A 173 3.93 13.73 -0.45
CA LEU A 173 2.69 14.32 -0.92
C LEU A 173 2.29 15.45 0.04
N THR A 174 2.32 16.69 -0.47
CA THR A 174 1.65 17.82 0.18
C THR A 174 0.16 17.57 0.09
N GLN A 175 -0.57 17.72 1.20
CA GLN A 175 -2.03 17.74 1.17
C GLN A 175 -2.51 18.87 0.25
N MET A 176 -2.73 18.55 -1.01
CA MET A 176 -3.68 19.23 -1.87
C MET A 176 -4.63 18.14 -2.34
N GLU A 177 -5.83 18.22 -1.78
CA GLU A 177 -7.02 17.54 -2.27
C GLU A 177 -7.18 17.83 -3.76
N ASP A 178 -7.51 16.80 -4.55
CA ASP A 178 -8.32 16.89 -5.76
C ASP A 178 -9.18 15.62 -5.89
#